data_AF-A0A7V6LT27-F1
#
_entry.id   AF-A0A7V6LT27-F1
#
_cell.length_a   1.000
_cell.length_b   1.000
_cell.length_c   1.000
_cell.angle_alpha   90.00
_cell.angle_beta   90.00
_cell.angle_gamma   90.00
#
_symmetry.space_group_name_H-M   'P 1'
#
loop_
_entity.id
_entity.type
_entity.pdbx_description
1 polymer ?
#
loop_
_entity_poly.entity_id
_entity_poly.type
_entity_poly.pdbx_seq_one_letter_code
_entity_poly.pdbx_strand_id
1 'polypeptide(L)'
;MEVSAWFWIGFHIVVGTILALDLGIVGKTSHKISLKEALTWTSIWVSVALLFNLFIYFRWGTEFALEFLTGYVIEYSLSVDNIFVFILIFSSFSIPAEYQHKVLFWGIIGALVMRAIFIFAGVALINRFHWIVIIFGGFLVVSGIKMLFPQKGEVHPEGNIVLRTAKKFMRVTENFHGDKFFVKKEGKRYATPLFLTLLVIESTDLIFAVDSIPAILAV
;
A
#
# COMPACT_ATOMS: atom_id res chain seq x y z
N MET A 1 3.82 12.64 28.07
CA MET A 1 2.55 13.38 27.98
C MET A 1 1.53 12.45 27.35
N GLU A 2 0.40 12.16 28.01
CA GLU A 2 -0.65 11.36 27.36
C GLU A 2 -1.46 12.25 26.43
N VAL A 3 -1.42 11.93 25.13
CA VAL A 3 -2.26 12.58 24.13
C VAL A 3 -3.70 12.15 24.36
N SER A 4 -4.62 13.11 24.51
CA SER A 4 -6.03 12.84 24.80
C SER A 4 -6.66 11.93 23.76
N ALA A 5 -7.48 10.97 24.19
CA ALA A 5 -8.26 10.12 23.28
C ALA A 5 -9.10 10.92 22.27
N TRP A 6 -9.58 12.11 22.66
CA TRP A 6 -10.31 13.02 21.77
C TRP A 6 -9.47 13.55 20.61
N PHE A 7 -8.17 13.74 20.83
CA PHE A 7 -7.26 14.12 19.75
C PHE A 7 -7.13 12.98 18.73
N TRP A 8 -6.95 11.75 19.20
CA TRP A 8 -6.88 10.58 18.32
C TRP A 8 -8.18 10.36 17.54
N ILE A 9 -9.34 10.51 18.17
CA ILE A 9 -10.64 10.44 17.49
C ILE A 9 -10.73 11.53 16.42
N GLY A 10 -10.41 12.78 16.76
CA GLY A 10 -10.42 13.89 15.80
C GLY A 10 -9.46 13.67 14.64
N PHE A 11 -8.24 13.18 14.91
CA PHE A 11 -7.25 12.84 13.90
C PHE A 11 -7.77 11.77 12.93
N HIS A 12 -8.33 10.66 13.43
CA HIS A 12 -8.87 9.61 12.57
C HIS A 12 -10.08 10.09 11.75
N ILE A 13 -10.92 10.97 12.29
CA ILE A 13 -12.03 11.58 11.54
C ILE A 13 -11.48 12.44 10.41
N VAL A 14 -10.48 13.29 10.68
CA VAL A 14 -9.86 14.14 9.66
C VAL A 14 -9.22 13.29 8.56
N VAL A 15 -8.37 12.33 8.92
CA VAL A 15 -7.73 11.42 7.97
C VAL A 15 -8.76 10.62 7.18
N GLY A 16 -9.77 10.04 7.84
CA GLY A 16 -10.83 9.28 7.19
C GLY A 16 -11.65 10.13 6.22
N THR A 17 -11.93 11.39 6.58
CA THR A 17 -12.64 12.33 5.69
C THR A 17 -11.80 12.67 4.46
N ILE A 18 -10.52 12.99 4.68
CA ILE A 18 -9.58 13.31 3.61
C ILE A 18 -9.41 12.13 2.64
N LEU A 19 -9.27 10.91 3.16
CA LEU A 19 -9.22 9.67 2.36
C LEU A 19 -10.53 9.44 1.60
N ALA A 20 -11.69 9.65 2.24
CA ALA A 20 -12.98 9.48 1.59
C ALA A 20 -13.20 10.51 0.47
N LEU A 21 -12.72 11.74 0.62
CA LEU A 21 -12.77 12.77 -0.41
C LEU A 21 -11.85 12.43 -1.59
N ASP A 22 -10.61 12.01 -1.33
CA ASP A 22 -9.66 11.60 -2.36
C ASP A 22 -10.22 10.43 -3.19
N LEU A 23 -10.55 9.34 -2.51
CA LEU A 23 -11.05 8.12 -3.13
C LEU A 23 -12.45 8.33 -3.77
N GLY A 24 -13.32 9.10 -3.14
CA GLY A 24 -14.72 9.26 -3.54
C GLY A 24 -14.99 10.35 -4.58
N ILE A 25 -14.15 11.39 -4.66
CA ILE A 25 -14.35 12.54 -5.56
C ILE A 25 -13.29 12.57 -6.65
N VAL A 26 -12.02 12.44 -6.28
CA VAL A 26 -10.89 12.51 -7.23
C VAL A 26 -10.81 11.23 -8.07
N GLY A 27 -11.06 10.08 -7.45
CA GLY A 27 -10.96 8.77 -8.11
C GLY A 27 -12.14 8.34 -9.00
N LYS A 28 -13.21 9.13 -9.12
CA LYS A 28 -14.42 8.71 -9.86
C LYS A 28 -14.28 8.79 -11.38
N THR A 29 -13.41 9.66 -11.89
CA THR A 29 -13.25 9.86 -13.32
C THR A 29 -12.04 9.11 -13.85
N SER A 30 -12.29 7.98 -14.52
CA SER A 30 -11.29 7.22 -15.27
C SER A 30 -10.77 8.06 -16.44
N HIS A 31 -9.71 8.81 -16.19
CA HIS A 31 -8.99 9.58 -17.20
C HIS A 31 -7.49 9.36 -17.03
N LYS A 32 -6.73 9.59 -18.09
CA LYS A 32 -5.28 9.44 -18.06
C LYS A 32 -4.69 10.60 -17.25
N ILE A 33 -4.20 10.28 -16.05
CA ILE A 33 -3.54 11.26 -15.17
C ILE A 33 -2.34 11.85 -15.91
N SER A 34 -2.33 13.17 -16.07
CA SER A 34 -1.19 13.88 -16.68
C SER A 34 -0.04 14.06 -15.68
N LEU A 35 1.20 14.21 -16.15
CA LEU A 35 2.34 14.46 -15.25
C LEU A 35 2.13 15.70 -14.36
N LYS A 36 1.52 16.75 -14.94
CA LYS A 36 1.21 17.99 -14.21
C LYS A 36 0.20 17.74 -13.08
N GLU A 37 -0.82 16.95 -13.36
CA GLU A 37 -1.83 16.57 -12.38
C GLU A 37 -1.23 15.71 -11.26
N ALA A 38 -0.43 14.69 -11.62
CA ALA A 38 0.27 13.85 -10.65
C ALA A 38 1.17 14.67 -9.71
N LEU A 39 1.99 15.57 -10.26
CA LEU A 39 2.84 16.47 -9.47
C LEU A 39 2.03 17.41 -8.57
N THR A 40 0.89 17.90 -9.06
CA THR A 40 0.01 18.77 -8.28
C THR A 40 -0.55 18.01 -7.08
N TRP A 41 -1.08 16.79 -7.29
CA TRP A 41 -1.59 15.96 -6.20
C TRP A 41 -0.49 15.60 -5.21
N THR A 42 0.67 15.14 -5.67
CA THR A 42 1.82 14.85 -4.79
C THR A 42 2.20 16.08 -3.95
N SER A 43 2.27 17.26 -4.56
CA SER A 43 2.60 18.50 -3.85
C SER A 43 1.56 18.88 -2.80
N ILE A 44 0.27 18.72 -3.11
CA ILE A 44 -0.82 18.94 -2.14
C ILE A 44 -0.65 18.01 -0.93
N TRP A 45 -0.49 16.71 -1.17
CA TRP A 45 -0.38 15.70 -0.11
C TRP A 45 0.85 15.91 0.78
N VAL A 46 2.01 16.17 0.17
CA VAL A 46 3.24 16.50 0.90
C VAL A 46 3.04 17.77 1.73
N SER A 47 2.40 18.80 1.18
CA SER A 47 2.15 20.05 1.90
C SER A 47 1.24 19.85 3.11
N VAL A 48 0.18 19.06 2.97
CA VAL A 48 -0.72 18.71 4.09
C VAL A 48 0.05 17.99 5.21
N ALA A 49 0.89 17.02 4.87
CA ALA A 49 1.73 16.31 5.84
C ALA A 49 2.70 17.25 6.57
N LEU A 50 3.37 18.15 5.84
CA LEU A 50 4.30 19.12 6.43
C LEU A 50 3.60 20.17 7.30
N LEU A 51 2.40 20.63 6.91
CA LEU A 51 1.59 21.53 7.74
C LEU A 51 1.15 20.84 9.03
N PHE A 52 0.79 19.55 8.97
CA PHE A 52 0.49 18.78 10.15
C PHE A 52 1.73 18.58 11.05
N ASN A 53 2.90 18.34 10.46
CA ASN A 53 4.16 18.29 11.20
C ASN A 53 4.46 19.62 11.93
N LEU A 54 4.22 20.75 11.26
CA LEU A 54 4.37 22.08 11.86
C LEU A 54 3.40 22.29 13.02
N PHE A 55 2.16 21.79 12.89
CA PHE A 55 1.21 21.77 13.99
C PHE A 55 1.72 20.93 15.18
N ILE A 56 2.29 19.75 14.93
CA ILE A 56 2.91 18.93 15.99
C ILE A 56 4.06 19.69 16.65
N TYR A 57 4.92 20.33 15.87
CA TYR A 57 6.04 21.13 16.36
C TYR A 57 5.59 22.20 17.35
N PHE A 58 4.55 22.98 17.01
CA PHE A 58 4.03 24.02 17.91
C PHE A 58 3.32 23.46 19.15
N ARG A 59 2.70 22.28 19.05
CA ARG A 59 1.87 21.73 20.13
C ARG A 59 2.62 20.82 21.11
N TRP A 60 3.60 20.07 20.63
CA TRP A 60 4.35 19.07 21.41
C TRP A 60 5.87 19.23 21.32
N GLY A 61 6.37 20.15 20.49
CA GLY A 61 7.79 20.47 20.40
C GLY A 61 8.55 19.68 19.33
N THR A 62 9.86 19.90 19.29
CA THR A 62 10.75 19.40 18.23
C THR A 62 10.85 17.87 18.19
N GLU A 63 10.84 17.20 19.34
CA GLU A 63 11.02 15.74 19.44
C GLU A 63 9.91 14.99 18.69
N PHE A 64 8.65 15.21 19.06
CA PHE A 64 7.49 14.62 18.38
C PHE A 64 7.37 15.01 16.89
N ALA A 65 7.80 16.23 16.53
CA ALA A 65 7.81 16.65 15.13
C ALA A 65 8.90 15.91 14.32
N LEU A 66 10.05 15.62 14.93
CA LEU A 66 11.09 14.82 14.28
C LEU A 66 10.67 13.36 14.15
N GLU A 67 10.03 12.77 15.16
CA GLU A 67 9.45 11.42 15.07
C GLU A 67 8.44 11.32 13.92
N PHE A 68 7.47 12.24 13.86
CA PHE A 68 6.48 12.27 12.78
C PHE A 68 7.14 12.45 11.40
N LEU A 69 8.04 13.43 11.27
CA LEU A 69 8.70 13.71 9.99
C LEU A 69 9.57 12.55 9.52
N THR A 70 10.28 11.89 10.44
CA THR A 70 11.14 10.75 10.14
C THR A 70 10.29 9.56 9.69
N GLY A 71 9.22 9.27 10.43
CA GLY A 71 8.25 8.25 10.03
C GLY A 71 7.62 8.54 8.66
N TYR A 72 7.23 9.79 8.41
CA TYR A 72 6.70 10.22 7.12
C TYR A 72 7.69 10.00 5.98
N VAL A 73 8.96 10.39 6.15
CA VAL A 73 9.99 10.24 5.11
C VAL A 73 10.29 8.76 4.84
N ILE A 74 10.35 7.92 5.88
CA ILE A 74 10.55 6.47 5.73
C ILE A 74 9.40 5.86 4.93
N GLU A 75 8.16 6.12 5.34
CA GLU A 75 6.96 5.61 4.67
C GLU A 75 6.85 6.12 3.22
N TYR A 76 7.13 7.41 3.00
CA TYR A 76 7.14 7.99 1.66
C TYR A 76 8.21 7.35 0.77
N SER A 77 9.40 7.11 1.29
CA SER A 77 10.50 6.48 0.54
C SER A 77 10.15 5.03 0.16
N LEU A 78 9.63 4.24 1.11
CA LEU A 78 9.20 2.86 0.86
C LEU A 78 8.03 2.79 -0.14
N SER A 79 7.16 3.81 -0.18
CA SER A 79 6.04 3.85 -1.14
C SER A 79 6.50 3.95 -2.60
N VAL A 80 7.67 4.54 -2.88
CA VAL A 80 8.21 4.70 -4.24
C VAL A 80 8.58 3.33 -4.84
N ASP A 81 9.21 2.48 -4.03
CA ASP A 81 9.55 1.10 -4.42
C ASP A 81 8.27 0.29 -4.71
N ASN A 82 7.22 0.48 -3.91
CA ASN A 82 5.93 -0.19 -4.10
C ASN A 82 5.30 0.19 -5.46
N ILE A 83 5.34 1.47 -5.84
CA ILE A 83 4.82 1.96 -7.13
C ILE A 83 5.55 1.29 -8.30
N PHE A 84 6.87 1.14 -8.22
CA PHE A 84 7.64 0.49 -9.28
C PHE A 84 7.18 -0.96 -9.49
N VAL A 85 6.98 -1.71 -8.40
CA VAL A 85 6.49 -3.08 -8.49
C VAL A 85 5.06 -3.14 -9.02
N PHE A 86 4.20 -2.18 -8.67
CA PHE A 86 2.85 -2.10 -9.25
C PHE A 86 2.89 -1.87 -10.77
N ILE A 87 3.77 -0.99 -11.27
CA ILE A 87 3.94 -0.76 -12.71
C ILE A 87 4.41 -2.04 -13.42
N LEU A 88 5.36 -2.77 -12.84
CA LEU A 88 5.81 -4.06 -13.39
C LEU A 88 4.68 -5.09 -13.44
N ILE A 89 3.87 -5.17 -12.39
CA ILE A 89 2.70 -6.06 -12.35
C ILE A 89 1.70 -5.64 -13.44
N PHE A 90 1.34 -4.35 -13.56
CA PHE A 90 0.42 -3.89 -14.59
C PHE A 90 0.93 -4.17 -16.00
N SER A 91 2.23 -3.97 -16.24
CA SER A 91 2.88 -4.26 -17.51
C SER A 91 2.82 -5.76 -17.84
N SER A 92 3.15 -6.62 -16.89
CA SER A 92 3.13 -8.08 -17.09
C SER A 92 1.74 -8.63 -17.36
N PHE A 93 0.71 -8.09 -16.70
CA PHE A 93 -0.68 -8.47 -16.98
C PHE A 93 -1.28 -7.70 -18.15
N SER A 94 -0.50 -6.82 -18.81
CA SER A 94 -0.94 -5.96 -19.91
C SER A 94 -2.24 -5.20 -19.61
N ILE A 95 -2.34 -4.65 -18.38
CA ILE A 95 -3.53 -3.94 -17.92
C ILE A 95 -3.65 -2.58 -18.61
N PRO A 96 -4.74 -2.32 -19.37
CA PRO A 96 -5.01 -1.01 -19.93
C PRO A 96 -5.04 0.10 -18.87
N ALA A 97 -4.47 1.27 -19.19
CA ALA A 97 -4.34 2.39 -18.25
C ALA A 97 -5.69 2.83 -17.62
N GLU A 98 -6.78 2.69 -18.36
CA GLU A 98 -8.16 2.97 -17.89
C GLU A 98 -8.59 2.09 -16.70
N TYR A 99 -8.06 0.87 -16.57
CA TYR A 99 -8.40 -0.03 -15.47
C TYR A 99 -7.38 -0.01 -14.32
N GLN A 100 -6.20 0.55 -14.53
CA GLN A 100 -5.15 0.62 -13.49
C GLN A 100 -5.64 1.38 -12.25
N HIS A 101 -6.31 2.52 -12.44
CA HIS A 101 -6.89 3.29 -11.34
C HIS A 101 -7.86 2.46 -10.49
N LYS A 102 -8.70 1.63 -11.13
CA LYS A 102 -9.65 0.77 -10.42
C LYS A 102 -8.93 -0.28 -9.57
N VAL A 103 -7.87 -0.91 -10.11
CA VAL A 103 -7.08 -1.88 -9.37
C VAL A 103 -6.35 -1.19 -8.22
N LEU A 104 -5.74 -0.02 -8.45
CA LEU A 104 -5.07 0.78 -7.41
C LEU A 104 -6.04 1.21 -6.30
N PHE A 105 -7.25 1.65 -6.65
CA PHE A 105 -8.27 2.05 -5.68
C PHE A 105 -8.59 0.92 -4.71
N TRP A 106 -8.89 -0.27 -5.24
CA TRP A 106 -9.17 -1.44 -4.39
C TRP A 106 -7.92 -1.91 -3.66
N GLY A 107 -6.76 -1.82 -4.32
CA GLY A 107 -5.43 -2.08 -3.77
C GLY A 107 -5.13 -1.25 -2.53
N ILE A 108 -5.35 0.07 -2.58
CA ILE A 108 -5.11 1.00 -1.47
C ILE A 108 -6.06 0.70 -0.30
N ILE A 109 -7.33 0.42 -0.59
CA ILE A 109 -8.30 0.06 0.45
C ILE A 109 -7.90 -1.25 1.14
N GLY A 110 -7.55 -2.28 0.37
CA GLY A 110 -7.11 -3.56 0.94
C GLY A 110 -5.81 -3.42 1.71
N ALA A 111 -4.82 -2.71 1.14
CA ALA A 111 -3.56 -2.35 1.82
C ALA A 111 -3.81 -1.66 3.16
N LEU A 112 -4.69 -0.65 3.21
CA LEU A 112 -5.00 0.07 4.44
C LEU A 112 -5.62 -0.85 5.51
N VAL A 113 -6.54 -1.72 5.11
CA VAL A 113 -7.16 -2.71 6.01
C VAL A 113 -6.12 -3.72 6.51
N MET A 114 -5.31 -4.28 5.60
CA MET A 114 -4.26 -5.23 5.93
C MET A 114 -3.23 -4.60 6.86
N ARG A 115 -2.84 -3.36 6.60
CA ARG A 115 -1.91 -2.60 7.44
C ARG A 115 -2.51 -2.34 8.83
N ALA A 116 -3.78 -1.99 8.95
CA ALA A 116 -4.45 -1.87 10.26
C ALA A 116 -4.39 -3.20 11.02
N ILE A 117 -4.73 -4.32 10.36
CA ILE A 117 -4.66 -5.67 10.95
C ILE A 117 -3.22 -5.98 11.41
N PHE A 118 -2.21 -5.71 10.57
CA PHE A 118 -0.82 -5.97 10.88
C PHE A 118 -0.28 -5.10 12.02
N ILE A 119 -0.70 -3.84 12.12
CA ILE A 119 -0.32 -2.97 13.23
C ILE A 119 -0.88 -3.52 14.54
N PHE A 120 -2.20 -3.80 14.60
CA PHE A 120 -2.80 -4.32 15.83
C PHE A 120 -2.26 -5.71 16.21
N ALA A 121 -2.10 -6.60 15.22
CA ALA A 121 -1.53 -7.93 15.43
C ALA A 121 -0.06 -7.84 15.86
N GLY A 122 0.73 -7.00 15.19
CA GLY A 122 2.15 -6.78 15.48
C GLY A 122 2.37 -6.24 16.89
N VAL A 123 1.63 -5.20 17.27
CA VAL A 123 1.66 -4.65 18.64
C VAL A 123 1.27 -5.72 19.67
N ALA A 124 0.20 -6.49 19.42
CA ALA A 124 -0.21 -7.55 20.32
C ALA A 124 0.85 -8.66 20.45
N LEU A 125 1.56 -8.97 19.36
CA LEU A 125 2.57 -10.02 19.28
C LEU A 125 3.87 -9.59 19.96
N ILE A 126 4.32 -8.34 19.76
CA ILE A 126 5.49 -7.76 20.43
C ILE A 126 5.28 -7.73 21.95
N ASN A 127 4.11 -7.30 22.41
CA ASN A 127 3.78 -7.27 23.83
C ASN A 127 3.83 -8.66 24.49
N ARG A 128 3.56 -9.74 23.74
CA ARG A 128 3.61 -11.12 24.24
C ARG A 128 4.97 -11.78 24.04
N PHE A 129 5.71 -11.43 22.99
CA PHE A 129 6.93 -12.11 22.57
C PHE A 129 8.01 -11.12 22.15
N HIS A 130 8.77 -10.62 23.12
CA HIS A 130 9.81 -9.59 22.89
C HIS A 130 10.90 -10.03 21.91
N TRP A 131 11.22 -11.34 21.82
CA TRP A 131 12.20 -11.89 20.88
C TRP A 131 11.78 -11.75 19.40
N ILE A 132 10.50 -11.46 19.13
CA ILE A 132 10.01 -11.31 17.76
C ILE A 132 10.58 -10.07 17.06
N VAL A 133 10.93 -9.04 17.84
CA VAL A 133 11.60 -7.83 17.33
C VAL A 133 12.93 -8.20 16.68
N ILE A 134 13.66 -9.17 17.24
CA ILE A 134 14.94 -9.65 16.69
C ILE A 134 14.72 -10.36 15.35
N ILE A 135 13.62 -11.13 15.22
CA ILE A 135 13.26 -11.76 13.94
C ILE A 135 12.93 -10.70 12.89
N PHE A 136 12.08 -9.73 13.23
CA PHE A 136 11.71 -8.66 12.30
C PHE A 136 12.93 -7.83 11.89
N GLY A 137 13.81 -7.48 12.83
CA GLY A 137 15.06 -6.79 12.54
C GLY A 137 16.00 -7.61 11.63
N GLY A 138 16.13 -8.92 11.89
CA GLY A 138 16.90 -9.81 11.02
C GLY A 138 16.31 -9.92 9.60
N PHE A 139 14.97 -9.97 9.50
CA PHE A 139 14.27 -9.93 8.22
C PHE A 139 14.54 -8.64 7.46
N LEU A 140 14.47 -7.48 8.12
CA LEU A 140 14.81 -6.19 7.52
C LEU A 140 16.24 -6.12 7.01
N VAL A 141 17.21 -6.63 7.79
CA VAL A 141 18.62 -6.67 7.35
C VAL A 141 18.75 -7.52 6.09
N VAL A 142 18.12 -8.69 6.03
CA VAL A 142 18.14 -9.54 4.84
C VAL A 142 17.44 -8.87 3.66
N SER A 143 16.30 -8.21 3.88
CA SER A 143 15.55 -7.48 2.84
C SER A 143 16.38 -6.33 2.27
N GLY A 144 16.93 -5.48 3.15
CA GLY A 144 17.81 -4.37 2.78
C GLY A 144 19.08 -4.81 2.06
N ILE A 145 19.72 -5.91 2.50
CA ILE A 145 20.87 -6.50 1.79
C ILE A 145 20.47 -6.97 0.39
N LYS A 146 19.31 -7.64 0.25
CA LYS A 146 18.80 -8.05 -1.07
C LYS A 146 18.54 -6.86 -1.98
N MET A 147 18.10 -5.71 -1.45
CA MET A 147 17.91 -4.49 -2.24
C MET A 147 19.21 -3.92 -2.81
N LEU A 148 20.35 -4.14 -2.13
CA LEU A 148 21.67 -3.69 -2.62
C LEU A 148 22.17 -4.47 -3.84
N PHE A 149 21.65 -5.67 -4.08
CA PHE A 149 22.01 -6.49 -5.22
C PHE A 149 20.92 -6.42 -6.30
N PRO A 150 21.19 -5.82 -7.47
CA PRO A 150 20.24 -5.79 -8.56
C PRO A 150 19.86 -7.22 -8.95
N GLN A 151 18.57 -7.57 -8.88
CA GLN A 151 18.10 -8.83 -9.43
C GLN A 151 18.25 -8.75 -10.96
N LYS A 152 19.32 -9.36 -11.48
CA LYS A 152 19.50 -9.60 -12.91
C LYS A 152 18.55 -10.73 -13.32
N GLY A 153 17.35 -10.35 -13.68
CA GLY A 153 16.34 -11.24 -14.25
C GLY A 153 15.06 -10.44 -14.40
N GLU A 154 14.47 -10.49 -15.59
CA GLU A 154 13.10 -10.03 -15.79
C GLU A 154 12.26 -10.64 -14.66
N VAL A 155 11.70 -9.79 -13.80
CA VAL A 155 10.68 -10.22 -12.86
C VAL A 155 9.60 -10.79 -13.76
N HIS A 156 9.45 -12.11 -13.79
CA HIS A 156 8.38 -12.80 -14.50
C HIS A 156 7.26 -13.06 -13.49
N PRO A 157 6.18 -12.26 -13.45
CA PRO A 157 5.03 -12.48 -12.58
C PRO A 157 4.34 -13.82 -12.80
N GLU A 158 4.61 -14.48 -13.93
CA GLU A 158 4.15 -15.84 -14.26
C GLU A 158 4.69 -16.92 -13.31
N GLY A 159 5.77 -16.63 -12.58
CA GLY A 159 6.34 -17.49 -11.53
C GLY A 159 5.74 -17.29 -10.13
N ASN A 160 4.88 -16.29 -9.92
CA ASN A 160 4.39 -15.94 -8.59
C ASN A 160 3.50 -17.08 -8.03
N ILE A 161 3.86 -17.61 -6.85
CA ILE A 161 3.14 -18.66 -6.13
C ILE A 161 1.67 -18.27 -5.97
N VAL A 162 1.42 -16.98 -5.74
CA VAL A 162 0.09 -16.38 -5.62
C VAL A 162 -0.73 -16.60 -6.89
N LEU A 163 -0.15 -16.36 -8.07
CA LEU A 163 -0.82 -16.54 -9.36
C LEU A 163 -1.09 -18.02 -9.66
N ARG A 164 -0.13 -18.91 -9.39
CA ARG A 164 -0.30 -20.36 -9.57
C ARG A 164 -1.40 -20.91 -8.67
N THR A 165 -1.42 -20.47 -7.42
CA THR A 165 -2.43 -20.87 -6.43
C THR A 165 -3.80 -20.33 -6.83
N ALA A 166 -3.88 -19.05 -7.21
CA ALA A 166 -5.12 -18.43 -7.68
C ALA A 166 -5.68 -19.13 -8.93
N LYS A 167 -4.84 -19.46 -9.93
CA LYS A 167 -5.25 -20.23 -11.12
C LYS A 167 -5.67 -21.67 -10.81
N LYS A 168 -5.17 -22.27 -9.72
CA LYS A 168 -5.55 -23.60 -9.26
C LYS A 168 -6.92 -23.61 -8.57
N PHE A 169 -7.21 -22.56 -7.78
CA PHE A 169 -8.45 -22.46 -7.02
C PHE A 169 -9.59 -21.76 -7.76
N MET A 170 -9.28 -20.90 -8.73
CA MET A 170 -10.27 -20.10 -9.45
C MET A 170 -10.21 -20.35 -10.96
N ARG A 171 -11.38 -20.34 -11.59
CA ARG A 171 -11.49 -20.32 -13.05
C ARG A 171 -11.19 -18.92 -13.55
N VAL A 172 -10.26 -18.79 -14.48
CA VAL A 172 -9.77 -17.50 -14.97
C VAL A 172 -10.21 -17.30 -16.42
N THR A 173 -10.63 -16.09 -16.78
CA THR A 173 -10.87 -15.74 -18.20
C THR A 173 -9.59 -15.28 -18.87
N GLU A 174 -9.39 -15.63 -20.15
CA GLU A 174 -8.24 -15.16 -20.93
C GLU A 174 -8.39 -13.69 -21.36
N ASN A 175 -9.62 -13.24 -21.61
CA ASN A 175 -9.90 -11.89 -22.09
C ASN A 175 -10.33 -10.93 -20.97
N PHE A 176 -10.04 -9.65 -21.18
CA PHE A 176 -10.61 -8.55 -20.40
C PHE A 176 -12.12 -8.45 -20.64
N HIS A 177 -12.87 -8.22 -19.58
CA HIS A 177 -14.33 -8.06 -19.61
C HIS A 177 -14.73 -6.69 -19.07
N GLY A 178 -14.17 -5.64 -19.69
CA GLY A 178 -14.27 -4.27 -19.20
C GLY A 178 -13.64 -4.12 -17.82
N ASP A 179 -14.29 -3.35 -16.96
CA ASP A 179 -13.85 -3.04 -15.61
C ASP A 179 -14.20 -4.12 -14.56
N LYS A 180 -14.78 -5.26 -14.96
CA LYS A 180 -15.31 -6.26 -14.02
C LYS A 180 -14.22 -7.17 -13.48
N PHE A 181 -14.19 -7.37 -12.16
CA PHE A 181 -13.30 -8.35 -11.50
C PHE A 181 -13.78 -9.80 -11.66
N PHE A 182 -15.10 -10.00 -11.76
CA PHE A 182 -15.69 -11.31 -11.95
C PHE A 182 -16.73 -11.28 -13.07
N VAL A 183 -16.76 -12.34 -13.86
CA VAL A 183 -17.80 -12.55 -14.86
C VAL A 183 -18.44 -13.91 -14.67
N LYS A 184 -19.74 -14.00 -15.00
CA LYS A 184 -20.48 -15.25 -14.97
C LYS A 184 -20.57 -15.78 -16.40
N LYS A 185 -19.93 -16.91 -16.67
CA LYS A 185 -20.07 -17.66 -17.93
C LYS A 185 -20.69 -19.02 -17.61
N GLU A 186 -21.74 -19.40 -18.34
CA GLU A 186 -22.40 -20.71 -18.20
C GLU A 186 -22.77 -21.07 -16.75
N GLY A 187 -23.35 -20.11 -16.01
CA GLY A 187 -23.74 -20.32 -14.62
C GLY A 187 -22.59 -20.29 -13.59
N LYS A 188 -21.33 -20.30 -14.03
CA LYS A 188 -20.13 -20.37 -13.19
C LYS A 188 -19.44 -19.01 -13.10
N ARG A 189 -18.89 -18.65 -11.93
CA ARG A 189 -18.08 -17.43 -11.75
C ARG A 189 -16.65 -17.66 -12.22
N TYR A 190 -16.14 -16.72 -13.01
CA TYR A 190 -14.76 -16.66 -13.47
C TYR A 190 -14.13 -15.35 -12.98
N ALA A 191 -12.90 -15.44 -12.48
CA ALA A 191 -12.06 -14.30 -12.18
C ALA A 191 -11.47 -13.74 -13.49
N THR A 192 -11.47 -12.41 -13.63
CA THR A 192 -10.83 -11.75 -14.77
C THR A 192 -9.36 -11.48 -14.47
N PRO A 193 -8.54 -11.17 -15.49
CA PRO A 193 -7.15 -10.75 -15.27
C PRO A 193 -7.03 -9.57 -14.29
N LEU A 194 -7.99 -8.64 -14.28
CA LEU A 194 -8.04 -7.52 -13.33
C LEU A 194 -8.08 -7.97 -11.87
N PHE A 195 -8.83 -9.03 -11.56
CA PHE A 195 -8.91 -9.55 -10.19
C PHE A 195 -7.62 -10.25 -9.79
N LEU A 196 -6.99 -10.97 -10.72
CA LEU A 196 -5.68 -11.58 -10.46
C LEU A 196 -4.61 -10.52 -10.22
N THR A 197 -4.60 -9.44 -10.99
CA THR A 197 -3.71 -8.29 -10.78
C THR A 197 -3.94 -7.68 -9.41
N LEU A 198 -5.20 -7.44 -9.02
CA LEU A 198 -5.53 -6.93 -7.68
C LEU A 198 -4.98 -7.86 -6.59
N LEU A 199 -5.21 -9.16 -6.71
CA LEU A 199 -4.76 -10.15 -5.72
C LEU A 199 -3.23 -10.18 -5.61
N VAL A 200 -2.51 -10.08 -6.73
CA VAL A 200 -1.05 -9.99 -6.71
C VAL A 200 -0.59 -8.69 -6.06
N ILE A 201 -1.20 -7.55 -6.39
CA ILE A 201 -0.88 -6.25 -5.76
C ILE A 201 -1.09 -6.30 -4.24
N GLU A 202 -2.24 -6.80 -3.78
CA GLU A 202 -2.54 -6.96 -2.34
C GLU A 202 -1.51 -7.87 -1.64
N SER A 203 -1.15 -9.00 -2.27
CA SER A 203 -0.17 -9.91 -1.71
C SER A 203 1.24 -9.31 -1.65
N THR A 204 1.57 -8.47 -2.62
CA THR A 204 2.85 -7.79 -2.70
C THR A 204 2.92 -6.64 -1.69
N ASP A 205 1.84 -5.87 -1.55
CA ASP A 205 1.71 -4.85 -0.51
C ASP A 205 1.82 -5.45 0.89
N LEU A 206 1.21 -6.61 1.13
CA LEU A 206 1.37 -7.35 2.38
C LEU A 206 2.85 -7.67 2.69
N ILE A 207 3.61 -8.08 1.68
CA ILE A 207 5.04 -8.34 1.82
C ILE A 207 5.79 -7.03 2.16
N PHE A 208 5.45 -5.93 1.51
CA PHE A 208 6.03 -4.61 1.81
C PHE A 208 5.66 -4.09 3.20
N ALA A 209 4.46 -4.37 3.70
CA ALA A 209 4.03 -4.00 5.04
C ALA A 209 4.87 -4.69 6.12
N VAL A 210 5.42 -5.87 5.84
CA VAL A 210 6.37 -6.56 6.74
C VAL A 210 7.68 -5.78 6.86
N ASP A 211 8.11 -5.08 5.81
CA ASP A 211 9.31 -4.24 5.84
C ASP A 211 9.04 -2.85 6.46
N SER A 212 7.87 -2.26 6.19
CA SER A 212 7.56 -0.90 6.65
C SER A 212 7.24 -0.82 8.15
N ILE A 213 6.59 -1.84 8.73
CA ILE A 213 6.14 -1.80 10.14
C ILE A 213 7.31 -1.82 11.14
N PRO A 214 8.30 -2.72 11.04
CA PRO A 214 9.41 -2.69 11.98
C PRO A 214 10.28 -1.43 11.78
N ALA A 215 10.33 -0.87 10.57
CA ALA A 215 11.02 0.38 10.29
C ALA A 215 10.36 1.57 11.02
N ILE A 216 9.03 1.69 10.99
CA ILE A 216 8.33 2.77 11.72
C ILE A 216 8.39 2.57 13.24
N LEU A 217 8.39 1.32 13.73
CA LEU A 217 8.49 1.02 15.16
C LEU A 217 9.91 1.21 15.73
N ALA A 218 10.93 1.36 14.87
CA ALA A 218 12.31 1.59 15.28
C ALA A 218 12.66 3.08 15.45
N VAL A 219 11.76 3.98 15.01
CA VAL A 219 11.84 5.43 15.18
C VAL A 219 11.06 5.83 16.43
#